data_AF-A0A520C5R1-F1
#
_entry.id   AF-A0A520C5R1-F1
#
_cell.length_a   1.000
_cell.length_b   1.000
_cell.length_c   1.000
_cell.angle_alpha   90.00
_cell.angle_beta   90.00
_cell.angle_gamma   90.00
#
_symmetry.space_group_name_H-M   'P 1'
#
loop_
_entity.id
_entity.type
_entity.pdbx_description
1 polymer ?
#
loop_
_entity_poly.entity_id
_entity_poly.type
_entity_poly.pdbx_seq_one_letter_code
_entity_poly.pdbx_strand_id
1 'polypeptide(L)'
;MTPLAPRMHGLRSPRSQRGAGLVESVLVLPTLLLMVLGMWQAALGYQAKSSVNYATFEAARAGAVNNASVGSIREAFVKGMLSYYGGGTTIAELAEAKLRAEGDLAAAMRVEVLSPTKESFDDFGSPALKAQYKS
;
A
#
# COMPACT_ATOMS: atom_id res chain seq x y z
N MET A 1 -0.03 59.68 -64.69
CA MET A 1 -0.75 58.40 -64.64
C MET A 1 0.27 57.28 -64.82
N THR A 2 0.82 56.77 -63.71
CA THR A 2 1.79 55.67 -63.68
C THR A 2 1.03 54.34 -63.52
N PRO A 3 1.21 53.33 -64.39
CA PRO A 3 0.49 52.08 -64.29
C PRO A 3 1.03 51.22 -63.13
N LEU A 4 0.13 50.67 -62.33
CA LEU A 4 0.41 49.74 -61.23
C LEU A 4 0.71 48.34 -61.80
N ALA A 5 1.90 47.83 -61.51
CA ALA A 5 2.29 46.45 -61.85
C ALA A 5 1.56 45.44 -60.94
N PRO A 6 1.12 44.29 -61.47
CA PRO A 6 0.43 43.26 -60.68
C PRO A 6 1.41 42.49 -59.79
N ARG A 7 1.15 42.48 -58.49
CA ARG A 7 1.88 41.65 -57.52
C ARG A 7 1.50 40.18 -57.72
N MET A 8 2.39 39.40 -58.30
CA MET A 8 2.28 37.94 -58.33
C MET A 8 2.46 37.40 -56.91
N HIS A 9 1.35 37.02 -56.27
CA HIS A 9 1.40 36.20 -55.06
C HIS A 9 1.78 34.78 -55.48
N GLY A 10 3.01 34.40 -55.16
CA GLY A 10 3.47 33.03 -55.32
C GLY A 10 2.57 32.08 -54.52
N LEU A 11 1.91 31.17 -55.22
CA LEU A 11 1.14 30.08 -54.62
C LEU A 11 2.09 29.21 -53.82
N ARG A 12 2.03 29.28 -52.49
CA ARG A 12 2.74 28.35 -51.61
C ARG A 12 2.19 26.95 -51.85
N SER A 13 3.03 26.04 -52.35
CA SER A 13 2.69 24.63 -52.45
C SER A 13 2.35 24.08 -51.05
N PRO A 14 1.23 23.37 -50.85
CA PRO A 14 0.95 22.73 -49.58
C PRO A 14 2.04 21.68 -49.33
N ARG A 15 2.81 21.84 -48.24
CA ARG A 15 3.74 20.80 -47.80
C ARG A 15 2.92 19.56 -47.51
N SER A 16 3.15 18.48 -48.28
CA SER A 16 2.57 17.17 -48.04
C SER A 16 2.94 16.73 -46.61
N GLN A 17 1.97 16.78 -45.70
CA GLN A 17 2.10 16.21 -44.36
C GLN A 17 2.15 14.69 -44.50
N ARG A 18 3.36 14.14 -44.65
CA ARG A 18 3.58 12.70 -44.70
C ARG A 18 3.60 12.14 -43.29
N GLY A 19 2.44 11.74 -42.78
CA GLY A 19 2.29 10.77 -41.67
C GLY A 19 3.03 11.06 -40.36
N ALA A 20 3.53 12.28 -40.12
CA ALA A 20 4.33 12.62 -38.93
C ALA A 20 3.60 12.25 -37.63
N GLY A 21 2.30 12.53 -37.54
CA GLY A 21 1.49 12.17 -36.39
C GLY A 21 1.37 10.66 -36.15
N LEU A 22 1.43 9.82 -37.20
CA LEU A 22 1.43 8.36 -37.04
C LEU A 22 2.74 7.87 -36.42
N VAL A 23 3.88 8.38 -36.89
CA VAL A 23 5.21 8.01 -36.36
C VAL A 23 5.40 8.51 -34.93
N GLU A 24 4.97 9.75 -34.64
CA GLU A 24 4.99 10.31 -33.29
C GLU A 24 4.09 9.50 -32.34
N SER A 25 2.89 9.13 -32.78
CA SER A 25 1.96 8.34 -31.97
C SER A 25 2.48 6.94 -31.66
N VAL A 26 3.19 6.30 -32.60
CA VAL A 26 3.81 4.98 -32.39
C VAL A 26 4.82 4.98 -31.24
N LEU A 27 5.46 6.11 -30.95
CA LEU A 27 6.38 6.24 -29.81
C LEU A 27 5.69 6.78 -28.56
N VAL A 28 4.84 7.80 -28.70
CA VAL A 28 4.22 8.51 -27.58
C VAL A 28 3.18 7.64 -26.89
N LEU A 29 2.28 6.99 -27.63
CA LEU A 29 1.19 6.20 -27.04
C LEU A 29 1.67 5.03 -26.18
N PRO A 30 2.61 4.16 -26.61
CA PRO A 30 3.09 3.10 -25.74
C PRO A 30 3.87 3.65 -24.54
N THR A 31 4.64 4.72 -24.70
CA THR A 31 5.36 5.36 -23.58
C THR A 31 4.38 5.89 -22.54
N LEU A 32 3.34 6.59 -22.99
CA LEU A 32 2.30 7.13 -22.11
C LEU A 32 1.50 6.01 -21.44
N LEU A 33 1.16 4.95 -22.17
CA LEU A 33 0.51 3.76 -21.61
C LEU A 33 1.36 3.14 -20.50
N LEU A 34 2.65 2.94 -20.73
CA LEU A 34 3.57 2.40 -19.72
C LEU A 34 3.66 3.31 -18.49
N MET A 35 3.70 4.63 -18.66
CA MET A 35 3.68 5.56 -17.53
C MET A 35 2.39 5.46 -16.73
N VAL A 36 1.23 5.45 -17.38
CA VAL A 36 -0.08 5.33 -16.71
C VAL A 36 -0.18 4.01 -15.97
N LEU A 37 0.19 2.90 -16.61
CA LEU A 37 0.22 1.59 -15.98
C LEU A 37 1.20 1.55 -14.80
N GLY A 38 2.38 2.13 -14.94
CA GLY A 38 3.37 2.22 -13.86
C GLY A 38 2.84 2.98 -12.64
N MET A 39 2.19 4.12 -12.86
CA MET A 39 1.53 4.88 -11.78
C MET A 39 0.39 4.08 -11.15
N TRP A 40 -0.39 3.36 -11.96
CA TRP A 40 -1.48 2.52 -11.47
C TRP A 40 -0.97 1.39 -10.57
N GLN A 41 0.11 0.71 -10.98
CA GLN A 41 0.75 -0.33 -10.17
C GLN A 41 1.30 0.25 -8.85
N ALA A 42 1.92 1.43 -8.89
CA ALA A 42 2.39 2.11 -7.68
C ALA A 42 1.22 2.47 -6.74
N ALA A 43 0.08 2.91 -7.29
CA ALA A 43 -1.12 3.20 -6.51
C ALA A 43 -1.68 1.94 -5.84
N LEU A 44 -1.77 0.82 -6.57
CA LEU A 44 -2.17 -0.47 -5.99
C LEU A 44 -1.21 -0.94 -4.89
N GLY A 45 0.10 -0.80 -5.11
CA GLY A 45 1.11 -1.11 -4.09
C GLY A 45 0.97 -0.22 -2.84
N TYR A 46 0.65 1.07 -3.02
CA TYR A 46 0.39 1.97 -1.91
C TYR A 46 -0.85 1.58 -1.12
N GLN A 47 -1.92 1.15 -1.79
CA GLN A 47 -3.12 0.64 -1.13
C GLN A 47 -2.81 -0.60 -0.28
N ALA A 48 -2.08 -1.57 -0.84
CA ALA A 48 -1.65 -2.75 -0.08
C ALA A 48 -0.82 -2.38 1.16
N LYS A 49 0.11 -1.43 1.02
CA LYS A 49 0.89 -0.90 2.17
C LYS A 49 -0.01 -0.25 3.21
N SER A 50 -1.01 0.53 2.79
CA SER A 50 -1.97 1.18 3.69
C SER A 50 -2.75 0.15 4.51
N SER A 51 -3.22 -0.93 3.88
CA SER A 51 -3.91 -2.03 4.56
C SER A 51 -3.04 -2.70 5.62
N VAL A 52 -1.78 -2.99 5.31
CA VAL A 52 -0.82 -3.57 6.27
C VAL A 52 -0.55 -2.62 7.43
N ASN A 53 -0.38 -1.33 7.16
CA ASN A 53 -0.17 -0.33 8.22
C ASN A 53 -1.36 -0.26 9.17
N TYR A 54 -2.58 -0.24 8.64
CA TYR A 54 -3.79 -0.24 9.44
C TYR A 54 -3.86 -1.47 10.36
N ALA A 55 -3.64 -2.67 9.80
CA ALA A 55 -3.60 -3.91 10.57
C ALA A 55 -2.50 -3.89 11.64
N THR A 56 -1.33 -3.31 11.34
CA THR A 56 -0.22 -3.16 12.28
C THR A 56 -0.58 -2.25 13.45
N PHE A 57 -1.26 -1.13 13.19
CA PHE A 57 -1.69 -0.21 14.26
C PHE A 57 -2.79 -0.82 15.13
N GLU A 58 -3.75 -1.55 14.55
CA GLU A 58 -4.72 -2.30 15.34
C GLU A 58 -4.03 -3.37 16.20
N ALA A 59 -3.05 -4.09 15.65
CA ALA A 59 -2.28 -5.08 16.36
C ALA A 59 -1.46 -4.48 17.52
N ALA A 60 -0.81 -3.33 17.29
CA ALA A 60 -0.08 -2.60 18.33
C ALA A 60 -1.02 -2.14 19.45
N ARG A 61 -2.21 -1.64 19.10
CA ARG A 61 -3.25 -1.27 20.07
C ARG A 61 -3.72 -2.48 20.88
N ALA A 62 -3.99 -3.60 20.22
CA ALA A 62 -4.36 -4.85 20.89
C ALA A 62 -3.26 -5.33 21.84
N GLY A 63 -2.00 -5.22 21.44
CA GLY A 63 -0.85 -5.50 22.30
C GLY A 63 -0.78 -4.56 23.51
N ALA A 64 -0.98 -3.26 23.32
CA ALA A 64 -0.93 -2.29 24.42
C ALA A 64 -2.00 -2.55 25.49
N VAL A 65 -3.21 -2.97 25.10
CA VAL A 65 -4.31 -3.24 26.04
C VAL A 65 -4.27 -4.66 26.63
N ASN A 66 -3.56 -5.59 26.00
CA ASN A 66 -3.46 -6.99 26.44
C ASN A 66 -2.02 -7.37 26.87
N ASN A 67 -1.34 -6.45 27.58
CA ASN A 67 -0.02 -6.71 28.19
C ASN A 67 1.05 -7.26 27.22
N ALA A 68 1.07 -6.74 25.99
CA ALA A 68 1.96 -7.18 24.91
C ALA A 68 1.86 -8.68 24.56
N SER A 69 0.70 -9.30 24.78
CA SER A 69 0.44 -10.68 24.38
C SER A 69 0.60 -10.86 22.87
N VAL A 70 1.61 -11.64 22.46
CA VAL A 70 1.88 -11.96 21.04
C VAL A 70 0.68 -12.61 20.37
N GLY A 71 -0.10 -13.41 21.11
CA GLY A 71 -1.34 -14.01 20.61
C GLY A 71 -2.37 -12.94 20.20
N SER A 72 -2.61 -11.96 21.08
CA SER A 72 -3.56 -10.87 20.82
C SER A 72 -3.12 -9.96 19.66
N ILE A 73 -1.81 -9.68 19.55
CA ILE A 73 -1.21 -8.92 18.44
C ILE A 73 -1.41 -9.66 17.13
N ARG A 74 -1.13 -10.97 17.10
CA ARG A 74 -1.27 -11.79 15.89
C ARG A 74 -2.73 -11.91 15.46
N GLU A 75 -3.64 -12.12 16.38
CA GLU A 75 -5.07 -12.21 16.09
C GLU A 75 -5.63 -10.91 15.51
N ALA A 76 -5.31 -9.77 16.13
CA ALA A 76 -5.70 -8.46 15.63
C ALA A 76 -5.12 -8.16 14.24
N PHE A 77 -3.86 -8.54 14.00
CA PHE A 77 -3.23 -8.38 12.69
C PHE A 77 -3.91 -9.24 11.61
N VAL A 78 -4.16 -10.54 11.90
CA VAL A 78 -4.89 -11.45 10.99
C VAL A 78 -6.27 -10.90 10.67
N LYS A 79 -6.98 -10.38 11.68
CA LYS A 79 -8.30 -9.75 11.50
C LYS A 79 -8.21 -8.51 10.59
N GLY A 80 -7.21 -7.66 10.78
CA GLY A 80 -6.99 -6.48 9.93
C GLY A 80 -6.64 -6.83 8.47
N MET A 81 -5.99 -7.98 8.25
CA MET A 81 -5.62 -8.47 6.92
C MET A 81 -6.71 -9.28 6.22
N LEU A 82 -7.81 -9.60 6.90
CA LEU A 82 -8.81 -10.56 6.41
C LEU A 82 -9.47 -10.14 5.08
N SER A 83 -9.62 -8.83 4.86
CA SER A 83 -10.13 -8.28 3.60
C SER A 83 -9.20 -8.49 2.41
N TYR A 84 -7.88 -8.60 2.64
CA TYR A 84 -6.89 -8.92 1.60
C TYR A 84 -7.03 -10.37 1.11
N TYR A 85 -7.44 -11.28 1.99
CA TYR A 85 -7.60 -12.72 1.69
C TYR A 85 -8.94 -13.06 1.05
N GLY A 86 -9.70 -12.06 0.60
CA GLY A 86 -11.01 -12.22 -0.05
C GLY A 86 -12.21 -12.04 0.88
N GLY A 87 -12.00 -12.03 2.20
CA GLY A 87 -13.07 -11.87 3.18
C GLY A 87 -14.17 -12.92 3.03
N GLY A 88 -15.42 -12.49 3.18
CA GLY A 88 -16.59 -13.37 3.01
C GLY A 88 -17.88 -12.64 3.38
N THR A 89 -18.99 -13.08 2.81
CA THR A 89 -20.33 -12.63 3.20
C THR A 89 -20.99 -13.59 4.19
N THR A 90 -20.47 -14.82 4.26
CA THR A 90 -20.89 -15.85 5.21
C THR A 90 -19.80 -16.14 6.24
N ILE A 91 -20.20 -16.71 7.37
CA ILE A 91 -19.27 -17.11 8.44
C ILE A 91 -18.28 -18.18 7.93
N ALA A 92 -18.72 -19.08 7.06
CA ALA A 92 -17.89 -20.15 6.51
C ALA A 92 -16.77 -19.61 5.61
N GLU A 93 -17.10 -18.70 4.69
CA GLU A 93 -16.11 -18.03 3.83
C GLU A 93 -15.11 -17.23 4.67
N LEU A 94 -15.59 -16.53 5.69
CA LEU A 94 -14.73 -15.74 6.56
C LEU A 94 -13.76 -16.63 7.37
N ALA A 95 -14.23 -17.80 7.83
CA ALA A 95 -13.40 -18.78 8.51
C ALA A 95 -12.32 -19.36 7.58
N GLU A 96 -12.67 -19.64 6.32
CA GLU A 96 -11.71 -20.13 5.33
C GLU A 96 -10.65 -19.07 4.98
N ALA A 97 -11.07 -17.82 4.78
CA ALA A 97 -10.17 -16.69 4.57
C ALA A 97 -9.22 -16.50 5.76
N LYS A 98 -9.73 -16.66 6.99
CA LYS A 98 -8.92 -16.61 8.22
C LYS A 98 -7.87 -17.72 8.26
N LEU A 99 -8.24 -18.95 7.92
CA LEU A 99 -7.29 -20.07 7.90
C LEU A 99 -6.17 -19.85 6.89
N ARG A 100 -6.48 -19.36 5.70
CA ARG A 100 -5.47 -18.99 4.68
C ARG A 100 -4.56 -17.89 5.20
N ALA A 101 -5.13 -16.84 5.77
CA ALA A 101 -4.38 -15.72 6.35
C ALA A 101 -3.43 -16.20 7.47
N GLU A 102 -3.91 -17.05 8.39
CA GLU A 102 -3.07 -17.58 9.48
C GLU A 102 -1.91 -18.44 8.97
N GLY A 103 -2.14 -19.24 7.93
CA GLY A 103 -1.13 -20.06 7.28
C GLY A 103 -0.02 -19.22 6.64
N ASP A 104 -0.40 -18.26 5.79
CA ASP A 104 0.57 -17.41 5.08
C ASP A 104 1.32 -16.48 6.05
N LEU A 105 0.60 -15.87 7.00
CA LEU A 105 1.18 -14.94 7.96
C LEU A 105 2.04 -15.64 9.01
N ALA A 106 1.93 -16.96 9.20
CA ALA A 106 2.82 -17.70 10.10
C ALA A 106 4.30 -17.54 9.73
N ALA A 107 4.60 -17.46 8.42
CA ALA A 107 5.97 -17.27 7.92
C ALA A 107 6.29 -15.80 7.61
N ALA A 108 5.29 -15.00 7.22
CA ALA A 108 5.50 -13.62 6.79
C ALA A 108 5.53 -12.60 7.95
N MET A 109 4.94 -12.92 9.11
CA MET A 109 4.81 -12.01 10.24
C MET A 109 5.83 -12.32 11.34
N ARG A 110 6.62 -11.30 11.74
CA ARG A 110 7.47 -11.36 12.92
C ARG A 110 7.08 -10.24 13.89
N VAL A 111 6.80 -10.61 15.13
CA VAL A 111 6.50 -9.67 16.22
C VAL A 111 7.71 -9.58 17.12
N GLU A 112 8.20 -8.37 17.33
CA GLU A 112 9.29 -8.08 18.26
C GLU A 112 8.85 -6.96 19.21
N VAL A 113 8.80 -7.26 20.50
CA VAL A 113 8.44 -6.28 21.54
C VAL A 113 9.70 -5.54 21.93
N LEU A 114 9.83 -4.29 21.49
CA LEU A 114 11.02 -3.48 21.77
C LEU A 114 11.06 -2.94 23.20
N SER A 115 9.90 -2.78 23.86
CA SER A 115 9.80 -2.23 25.23
C SER A 115 8.44 -2.55 25.88
N PRO A 116 8.37 -2.74 27.21
CA PRO A 116 9.47 -2.82 28.17
C PRO A 116 10.12 -4.22 28.21
N THR A 117 11.45 -4.29 28.36
CA THR A 117 12.14 -5.56 28.59
C THR A 117 11.95 -6.02 30.03
N LYS A 118 12.24 -7.29 30.33
CA LYS A 118 12.22 -7.80 31.71
C LYS A 118 13.13 -6.96 32.62
N GLU A 119 14.28 -6.51 32.11
CA GLU A 119 15.19 -5.64 32.86
C GLU A 119 14.55 -4.27 33.16
N SER A 120 13.75 -3.72 32.24
CA SER A 120 13.04 -2.44 32.48
C SER A 120 11.99 -2.57 33.59
N PHE A 121 11.35 -3.74 33.74
CA PHE A 121 10.42 -4.00 34.84
C PHE A 121 11.15 -4.19 36.18
N ASP A 122 12.37 -4.69 36.17
CA ASP A 122 13.19 -4.83 37.38
C ASP A 122 13.77 -3.50 37.85
N ASP A 123 14.17 -2.62 36.93
CA ASP A 123 14.79 -1.32 37.24
C ASP A 123 13.77 -0.29 37.78
N PHE A 124 12.54 -0.29 37.25
CA PHE A 124 11.46 0.62 37.66
C PHE A 124 10.41 -0.05 38.56
N GLY A 125 10.61 -1.30 38.96
CA GLY A 125 9.68 -2.06 39.80
C GLY A 125 9.72 -1.59 41.26
N SER A 126 8.60 -1.07 41.78
CA SER A 126 8.57 -0.58 43.17
C SER A 126 8.63 -1.75 44.20
N PRO A 127 9.47 -1.65 45.25
CA PRO A 127 9.56 -2.68 46.29
C PRO A 127 8.25 -2.88 47.07
N ALA A 128 7.47 -1.81 47.24
CA ALA A 128 6.20 -1.83 47.97
C ALA A 128 5.11 -2.66 47.24
N LEU A 129 5.06 -2.60 45.91
CA LEU A 129 4.13 -3.41 45.11
C LEU A 129 4.54 -4.89 45.07
N LYS A 130 5.85 -5.19 45.03
CA LYS A 130 6.37 -6.57 45.11
C LYS A 130 6.00 -7.26 46.43
N ALA A 131 5.89 -6.52 47.54
CA ALA A 131 5.45 -7.07 48.84
C ALA A 131 3.94 -7.33 48.91
N GLN A 132 3.11 -6.53 48.22
CA GLN A 132 1.66 -6.67 48.21
C GLN A 132 1.15 -7.86 47.39
N TYR A 133 1.85 -8.24 46.31
CA TYR A 133 1.45 -9.32 45.41
C TYR A 133 2.08 -10.68 45.72
N LYS A 134 2.81 -10.81 46.84
CA LYS A 134 3.48 -12.05 47.27
C LYS A 134 2.61 -12.92 48.18
N SER A 135 1.30 -13.00 47.89
CA SER A 135 0.34 -13.88 48.58
C SER A 135 -0.01 -15.10 47.75
#